data_AF-A0A954XX84-F1
#
_entry.id   AF-A0A954XX84-F1
#
_cell.length_a   1.000
_cell.length_b   1.000
_cell.length_c   1.000
_cell.angle_alpha   90.00
_cell.angle_beta   90.00
_cell.angle_gamma   90.00
#
_symmetry.space_group_name_H-M   'P 1'
#
loop_
_entity.id
_entity.type
_entity.pdbx_description
1 polymer ?
#
loop_
_entity_poly.entity_id
_entity_poly.type
_entity_poly.pdbx_seq_one_letter_code
_entity_poly.pdbx_strand_id
1 'polypeptide(L)'
;IDTPETVKEGTPVQPWGPEATEYTKQFVRDAGGRIRVEVDGEYADQYGRRLIFVWYGDRLLNEELVRQGLARPKLAYDYSQGKKDLLKRAQREAQSAGRGIWSH
;
A
#
# COMPACT_ATOMS: atom_id res chain seq x y z
N ILE A 1 -3.93 3.06 1.24
CA ILE A 1 -3.63 1.78 1.95
C ILE A 1 -3.03 2.11 3.31
N ASP A 2 -2.95 1.14 4.21
CA ASP A 2 -2.45 1.35 5.58
C ASP A 2 -1.39 0.32 5.88
N THR A 3 -0.14 0.77 5.92
CA THR A 3 1.01 -0.04 6.29
C THR A 3 1.18 -0.01 7.81
N PRO A 4 1.65 -1.09 8.45
CA PRO A 4 2.05 -1.04 9.84
C PRO A 4 3.07 0.10 10.07
N GLU A 5 2.79 0.92 11.08
CA GLU A 5 3.52 2.17 11.36
C GLU A 5 4.95 1.89 11.84
N THR A 6 5.93 2.58 11.23
CA THR A 6 7.35 2.52 11.64
C THR A 6 7.90 3.84 12.18
N VAL A 7 7.21 4.96 11.96
CA VAL A 7 7.76 6.31 12.15
C VAL A 7 6.96 7.20 13.09
N LYS A 8 5.79 6.75 13.57
CA LYS A 8 5.02 7.54 14.54
C LYS A 8 5.75 7.63 15.88
N GLU A 9 6.20 8.84 16.20
CA GLU A 9 6.85 9.17 17.48
C GLU A 9 6.01 8.65 18.67
N GLY A 10 6.66 7.95 19.60
CA GLY A 10 6.01 7.36 20.77
C GLY A 10 5.23 6.05 20.54
N THR A 11 5.30 5.45 19.36
CA THR A 11 4.67 4.14 19.09
C THR A 11 5.75 3.08 18.79
N PRO A 12 5.67 1.86 19.35
CA PRO A 12 6.57 0.78 18.95
C PRO A 12 6.42 0.47 17.47
N VAL A 13 7.54 0.14 16.81
CA VAL A 13 7.55 -0.32 15.41
C VAL A 13 6.60 -1.49 15.28
N GLN A 14 5.59 -1.35 14.43
CA GLN A 14 4.62 -2.41 14.23
C GLN A 14 5.23 -3.53 13.38
N PRO A 15 4.91 -4.80 13.67
CA PRO A 15 5.34 -5.93 12.82
C PRO A 15 5.01 -5.67 11.36
N TRP A 16 5.93 -6.03 10.45
CA TRP A 16 5.83 -5.84 9.00
C TRP A 16 6.01 -4.40 8.49
N GLY A 17 6.21 -3.44 9.39
CA GLY A 17 6.47 -2.04 9.03
C GLY A 17 7.84 -1.84 8.32
N PRO A 18 8.96 -2.36 8.87
CA PRO A 18 10.27 -2.28 8.20
C PRO A 18 10.27 -2.92 6.82
N GLU A 19 9.56 -4.04 6.67
CA GLU A 19 9.40 -4.78 5.42
C GLU A 19 8.59 -3.97 4.41
N ALA A 20 7.50 -3.31 4.83
CA ALA A 20 6.75 -2.38 3.98
C ALA A 20 7.61 -1.19 3.51
N THR A 21 8.46 -0.68 4.39
CA THR A 21 9.41 0.40 4.08
C THR A 21 10.42 -0.05 3.04
N GLU A 22 11.04 -1.21 3.24
CA GLU A 22 12.06 -1.73 2.33
C GLU A 22 11.47 -2.11 0.97
N TYR A 23 10.28 -2.72 0.96
CA TYR A 23 9.57 -3.01 -0.29
C TYR A 23 9.30 -1.74 -1.10
N THR A 24 8.85 -0.67 -0.45
CA THR A 24 8.58 0.61 -1.10
C THR A 24 9.86 1.21 -1.69
N LYS A 25 10.97 1.18 -0.93
CA LYS A 25 12.28 1.64 -1.42
C LYS A 25 12.74 0.82 -2.61
N GLN A 26 12.61 -0.51 -2.55
CA GLN A 26 13.00 -1.40 -3.64
C GLN A 26 12.17 -1.13 -4.90
N PHE A 27 10.85 -0.96 -4.77
CA PHE A 27 9.98 -0.63 -5.90
C PHE A 27 10.41 0.66 -6.62
N VAL A 28 10.77 1.70 -5.87
CA VAL A 28 11.26 2.97 -6.44
C VAL A 28 12.65 2.82 -7.07
N ARG A 29 13.53 2.01 -6.48
CA ARG A 29 14.84 1.69 -7.05
C ARG A 29 14.71 0.92 -8.37
N ASP A 30 13.84 -0.10 -8.42
CA ASP A 30 13.54 -0.87 -9.63
C ASP A 30 12.99 0.04 -10.75
N ALA A 31 12.21 1.05 -10.37
CA ALA A 31 11.69 2.03 -11.30
C ALA A 31 12.76 2.97 -11.88
N GLY A 32 14.00 2.92 -11.39
CA GLY A 32 15.04 3.91 -11.70
C GLY A 32 14.60 5.33 -11.35
N GLY A 33 13.75 5.48 -10.33
CA GLY A 33 13.11 6.74 -9.97
C GLY A 33 11.99 7.22 -10.91
N ARG A 34 11.64 6.46 -11.96
CA ARG A 34 10.58 6.80 -12.91
C ARG A 34 9.24 6.19 -12.48
N ILE A 35 8.52 6.93 -11.65
CA ILE A 35 7.19 6.57 -11.19
C ILE A 35 6.12 7.47 -11.80
N ARG A 36 4.91 6.94 -11.97
CA ARG A 36 3.71 7.70 -12.30
C ARG A 36 2.82 7.78 -11.08
N VAL A 37 2.35 8.98 -10.77
CA VAL A 37 1.38 9.22 -9.69
C VAL A 37 0.01 9.38 -10.32
N GLU A 38 -0.99 8.73 -9.74
CA GLU A 38 -2.37 8.80 -10.17
C GLU A 38 -3.26 9.16 -8.99
N VAL A 39 -4.09 10.18 -9.19
CA VAL A 39 -5.14 10.59 -8.26
C VAL A 39 -6.44 9.96 -8.73
N ASP A 40 -7.22 9.41 -7.82
CA ASP A 40 -8.51 8.79 -8.11
C ASP A 40 -9.43 9.03 -6.92
N GLY A 41 -10.45 9.87 -7.15
CA GLY A 41 -11.31 10.42 -6.11
C GLY A 41 -10.68 11.58 -5.35
N GLU A 42 -10.79 11.58 -4.02
CA GLU A 42 -10.30 12.65 -3.17
C GLU A 42 -8.77 12.78 -3.26
N TYR A 43 -8.26 14.00 -3.41
CA TYR A 43 -6.82 14.24 -3.55
C TYR A 43 -6.07 14.30 -2.22
N ALA A 44 -6.72 14.74 -1.14
CA ALA A 44 -6.11 14.89 0.16
C ALA A 44 -7.09 14.57 1.29
N ASP A 45 -6.57 14.01 2.39
CA ASP A 45 -7.36 13.79 3.59
C ASP A 45 -7.42 15.04 4.50
N GLN A 46 -8.17 14.93 5.60
CA GLN A 46 -8.35 16.00 6.60
C GLN A 46 -7.04 16.51 7.24
N TYR A 47 -5.94 15.76 7.11
CA TYR A 47 -4.62 16.11 7.62
C TYR A 47 -3.69 16.66 6.52
N GLY A 48 -4.20 16.86 5.30
CA GLY A 48 -3.43 17.34 4.16
C GLY A 48 -2.55 16.28 3.49
N ARG A 49 -2.72 14.99 3.82
CA ARG A 49 -1.95 13.91 3.19
C ARG A 49 -2.53 13.60 1.82
N ARG A 50 -1.66 13.50 0.81
CA ARG A 50 -2.08 13.19 -0.57
C ARG A 50 -2.51 11.73 -0.70
N LEU A 51 -3.71 11.52 -1.20
CA LEU A 51 -4.28 10.21 -1.50
C LEU A 51 -3.97 9.88 -2.96
N ILE A 52 -2.97 9.00 -3.16
CA ILE A 52 -2.42 8.70 -4.47
C ILE A 52 -2.17 7.21 -4.68
N PHE A 53 -2.17 6.82 -5.94
CA PHE A 53 -1.73 5.53 -6.44
C PHE A 53 -0.39 5.70 -7.17
N VAL A 54 0.59 4.86 -6.84
CA VAL A 54 1.95 4.97 -7.38
C VAL A 54 2.22 3.80 -8.31
N TRP A 55 2.58 4.11 -9.55
CA TRP A 55 2.78 3.15 -10.63
C TRP A 55 4.23 3.14 -11.10
N TYR A 56 4.71 1.96 -11.49
CA TYR A 56 5.92 1.76 -12.28
C TYR A 56 5.61 0.76 -13.40
N GLY A 57 5.59 1.23 -14.66
CA GLY A 57 5.00 0.48 -15.77
C GLY A 57 3.55 0.12 -15.45
N ASP A 58 3.23 -1.17 -15.52
CA ASP A 58 1.91 -1.72 -15.19
C ASP A 58 1.78 -2.17 -13.73
N ARG A 59 2.84 -2.00 -12.92
CA ARG A 59 2.84 -2.40 -11.51
C ARG A 59 2.27 -1.27 -10.66
N LEU A 60 1.29 -1.59 -9.82
CA LEU A 60 0.73 -0.68 -8.81
C LEU A 60 1.32 -0.98 -7.44
N LEU A 61 2.10 -0.05 -6.87
CA LEU A 61 2.72 -0.21 -5.55
C LEU A 61 1.68 -0.54 -4.46
N ASN A 62 0.54 0.16 -4.47
CA ASN A 62 -0.52 -0.02 -3.47
C ASN A 62 -1.06 -1.46 -3.47
N GLU A 63 -1.16 -2.08 -4.65
CA GLU A 63 -1.60 -3.46 -4.82
C GLU A 63 -0.54 -4.44 -4.33
N GLU A 64 0.70 -4.22 -4.74
CA GLU A 64 1.82 -5.08 -4.36
C GLU A 64 1.99 -5.14 -2.84
N LEU A 65 1.95 -4.00 -2.15
CA LEU A 65 2.03 -3.96 -0.69
C LEU A 65 0.91 -4.76 -0.03
N VAL A 66 -0.31 -4.67 -0.55
CA VAL A 66 -1.44 -5.45 -0.03
C VAL A 66 -1.25 -6.94 -0.34
N ARG A 67 -0.80 -7.30 -1.54
CA ARG A 67 -0.56 -8.68 -1.99
C ARG A 67 0.56 -9.38 -1.21
N GLN A 68 1.56 -8.63 -0.75
CA GLN A 68 2.63 -9.12 0.12
C GLN A 68 2.20 -9.18 1.59
N GLY A 69 0.98 -8.76 1.94
CA GLY A 69 0.52 -8.70 3.33
C GLY A 69 1.22 -7.60 4.14
N LEU A 70 1.78 -6.59 3.48
CA LEU A 70 2.49 -5.46 4.09
C LEU A 70 1.59 -4.24 4.32
N ALA A 71 0.36 -4.28 3.81
CA ALA A 71 -0.63 -3.22 4.01
C ALA A 71 -2.06 -3.75 4.03
N ARG A 72 -2.95 -3.03 4.71
CA ARG A 72 -4.41 -3.24 4.62
C ARG A 72 -5.03 -2.26 3.63
N PRO A 73 -5.99 -2.70 2.79
CA PRO A 73 -6.73 -1.78 1.93
C PRO A 73 -7.68 -0.91 2.76
N LYS A 74 -7.74 0.39 2.48
CA LYS A 74 -8.72 1.31 3.07
C LYS A 74 -9.83 1.52 2.06
N LEU A 75 -10.89 0.72 2.13
CA LEU A 75 -11.97 0.70 1.13
C LEU A 75 -13.02 1.81 1.32
N ALA A 76 -12.98 2.50 2.47
CA ALA A 76 -13.90 3.57 2.82
C ALA A 76 -13.63 4.89 2.08
N TYR A 77 -12.42 5.10 1.55
CA TYR A 77 -12.13 6.31 0.77
C TYR A 77 -12.86 6.29 -0.58
N ASP A 78 -13.12 7.48 -1.10
CA ASP A 78 -13.67 7.67 -2.43
C ASP A 78 -12.56 7.50 -3.47
N TYR A 79 -12.57 6.35 -4.15
CA TYR A 79 -11.76 6.02 -5.34
C TYR A 79 -12.49 4.93 -6.12
N SER A 80 -12.13 4.76 -7.38
CA SER A 80 -12.82 3.88 -8.32
C SER A 80 -13.06 2.46 -7.79
N GLN A 81 -14.21 1.89 -8.15
CA GLN A 81 -14.54 0.49 -7.81
C GLN A 81 -13.52 -0.50 -8.37
N GLY A 82 -12.97 -0.24 -9.56
CA GLY A 82 -11.92 -1.08 -10.15
C GLY A 82 -10.70 -1.22 -9.24
N LYS A 83 -10.22 -0.11 -8.64
CA LYS A 83 -9.12 -0.16 -7.67
C LYS A 83 -9.53 -0.82 -6.36
N LYS A 84 -10.76 -0.63 -5.90
CA LYS A 84 -11.28 -1.32 -4.70
C LYS A 84 -11.24 -2.84 -4.91
N ASP A 85 -11.66 -3.32 -6.08
CA ASP A 85 -11.71 -4.75 -6.38
C ASP A 85 -10.32 -5.35 -6.57
N LEU A 86 -9.41 -4.60 -7.20
CA LEU A 86 -8.00 -4.94 -7.33
C LEU A 86 -7.33 -5.11 -5.95
N LEU A 87 -7.52 -4.15 -5.04
CA LEU A 87 -6.98 -4.25 -3.68
C LEU A 87 -7.64 -5.37 -2.85
N LYS A 88 -8.95 -5.60 -2.97
CA LYS A 88 -9.64 -6.73 -2.32
C LYS A 88 -9.07 -8.07 -2.80
N ARG A 89 -8.78 -8.21 -4.10
CA ARG A 89 -8.18 -9.41 -4.67
C ARG A 89 -6.79 -9.65 -4.08
N ALA A 90 -5.93 -8.64 -4.10
CA ALA A 90 -4.60 -8.70 -3.50
C ALA A 90 -4.66 -9.09 -2.01
N GLN A 91 -5.63 -8.57 -1.26
CA GLN A 91 -5.82 -8.95 0.14
C GLN A 91 -6.15 -10.43 0.32
N ARG A 92 -7.07 -10.97 -0.50
CA ARG A 92 -7.43 -12.39 -0.46
C ARG A 92 -6.24 -13.30 -0.80
N GLU A 93 -5.42 -12.88 -1.77
CA GLU A 93 -4.17 -13.59 -2.10
C GLU A 93 -3.20 -13.61 -0.91
N ALA A 94 -3.01 -12.48 -0.23
CA ALA A 94 -2.15 -12.39 0.94
C ALA A 94 -2.66 -13.25 2.10
N GLN A 95 -3.98 -13.24 2.35
CA GLN A 95 -4.63 -14.03 3.40
C GLN A 95 -4.52 -15.53 3.14
N SER A 96 -4.86 -15.99 1.93
CA SER A 96 -4.79 -17.41 1.56
C SER A 96 -3.36 -17.96 1.59
N ALA A 97 -2.37 -17.11 1.30
CA ALA A 97 -0.96 -17.47 1.37
C ALA A 97 -0.31 -17.25 2.75
N GLY A 98 -1.06 -16.79 3.76
CA GLY A 98 -0.54 -16.53 5.10
C GLY A 98 0.62 -15.52 5.13
N ARG A 99 0.57 -14.47 4.31
CA ARG A 99 1.69 -13.51 4.16
C ARG A 99 1.58 -12.34 5.14
N GLY A 100 2.74 -11.89 5.62
CA GLY A 100 2.87 -10.65 6.38
C GLY A 100 1.91 -10.59 7.58
N ILE A 101 1.10 -9.54 7.65
CA ILE A 101 0.09 -9.33 8.69
C ILE A 101 -0.98 -10.44 8.80
N TRP A 102 -1.00 -11.40 7.87
CA TRP A 102 -1.93 -12.54 7.82
C TRP A 102 -1.26 -13.88 8.16
N SER A 103 -0.01 -13.89 8.65
CA SER A 103 0.78 -15.10 8.95
C SER A 103 0.48 -15.76 10.30
N HIS A 104 -0.60 -15.37 10.98
CA HIS A 104 -0.94 -15.78 12.35
C HIS A 104 -2.33 -16.40 12.42
#